data_AF-A0AAW0XWC6-F1
#
_entry.id   AF-A0AAW0XWC6-F1
#
_cell.length_a   1.000
_cell.length_b   1.000
_cell.length_c   1.000
_cell.angle_alpha   90.00
_cell.angle_beta   90.00
_cell.angle_gamma   90.00
#
_symmetry.space_group_name_H-M   'P 1'
#
loop_
_entity.id
_entity.type
_entity.pdbx_description
1 polymer ?
#
loop_
_entity_poly.entity_id
_entity_poly.type
_entity_poly.pdbx_seq_one_letter_code
_entity_poly.pdbx_strand_id
1 'polypeptide(L)'
;MTEAKSNYKEVPTNAEDEIKKDDDVVGLKPKMTLLNGITVIVGSIIGSGIFISPTGVLQNTGSVGMALVVWITSGIFSMVGAYCYAELGCMIQKTGADYAYIMVTFGPFLAFMRLWVECIIVRPCSQTIVALTFSVYIMKPFFPTCIPPDDSARLLAAVCI
;
A
#
# COMPACT_ATOMS: atom_id res chain seq x y z
N MET A 1 34.26 1.13 4.94
CA MET A 1 33.10 0.26 4.65
C MET A 1 32.95 -0.80 5.76
N THR A 2 33.14 -0.39 7.02
CA THR A 2 33.54 -1.32 8.10
C THR A 2 32.78 -1.12 9.42
N GLU A 3 31.87 -0.15 9.51
CA GLU A 3 31.20 0.18 10.79
C GLU A 3 29.71 -0.18 10.87
N ALA A 4 29.09 -0.65 9.79
CA ALA A 4 27.65 -0.99 9.80
C ALA A 4 27.33 -2.41 10.31
N LYS A 5 28.33 -3.24 10.64
CA LYS A 5 28.12 -4.64 11.06
C LYS A 5 27.88 -4.85 12.56
N SER A 6 27.96 -3.81 13.40
CA SER A 6 27.97 -3.99 14.87
C SER A 6 26.59 -4.09 15.54
N ASN A 7 25.48 -3.93 14.81
CA ASN A 7 24.13 -3.88 15.41
C ASN A 7 23.11 -4.77 14.69
N TYR A 8 23.56 -5.87 14.10
CA TYR A 8 22.67 -6.91 13.60
C TYR A 8 22.36 -7.89 14.75
N LYS A 9 21.13 -7.83 15.27
CA LYS A 9 20.60 -8.86 16.17
C LYS A 9 20.10 -9.99 15.29
N GLU A 10 20.77 -11.14 15.33
CA GLU A 10 20.34 -12.33 14.60
C GLU A 10 18.89 -12.68 14.95
N VAL A 11 18.05 -12.86 13.92
CA VAL A 11 16.73 -13.47 14.08
C VAL A 11 16.97 -14.98 14.23
N PRO A 12 16.61 -15.61 15.38
CA PRO A 12 16.93 -17.01 15.61
C PRO A 12 16.16 -17.90 14.64
N THR A 13 16.89 -18.62 13.78
CA THR A 13 16.39 -19.57 12.77
C THR A 13 16.20 -20.99 13.33
N ASN A 14 16.41 -21.23 14.63
CA ASN A 14 16.25 -22.57 15.19
C ASN A 14 14.99 -22.62 16.06
N ALA A 15 13.92 -23.14 15.47
CA ALA A 15 12.86 -23.80 16.22
C ALA A 15 13.48 -25.06 16.85
N GLU A 16 13.09 -25.34 18.09
CA GLU A 16 13.60 -26.42 18.95
C GLU A 16 14.86 -26.02 19.73
N ASP A 17 14.69 -25.23 20.80
CA ASP A 17 15.27 -25.56 22.10
C ASP A 17 14.66 -24.71 23.24
N GLU A 18 14.25 -25.43 24.28
CA GLU A 18 13.88 -25.04 25.65
C GLU A 18 12.74 -24.02 25.89
N ILE A 19 11.56 -24.58 26.18
CA ILE A 19 10.54 -23.93 27.02
C ILE A 19 11.10 -23.86 28.45
N LYS A 20 11.73 -22.74 28.82
CA LYS A 20 11.77 -22.29 30.21
C LYS A 20 10.77 -21.18 30.40
N LYS A 21 9.83 -21.45 31.29
CA LYS A 21 8.71 -20.63 31.70
C LYS A 21 9.24 -19.52 32.62
N ASP A 22 9.13 -18.28 32.18
CA ASP A 22 9.18 -17.10 33.06
C ASP A 22 7.88 -16.33 32.82
N ASP A 23 7.04 -16.32 33.85
CA ASP A 23 5.72 -15.69 33.90
C ASP A 23 5.93 -14.21 34.30
N ASP A 24 5.66 -13.26 33.39
CA ASP A 24 5.21 -11.85 33.64
C ASP A 24 5.56 -10.81 32.55
N VAL A 25 5.58 -11.21 31.27
CA VAL A 25 5.21 -10.31 30.16
C VAL A 25 4.44 -11.12 29.13
N VAL A 26 3.12 -10.89 29.00
CA VAL A 26 2.34 -11.43 27.88
C VAL A 26 2.75 -10.69 26.61
N GLY A 27 3.92 -11.01 26.08
CA GLY A 27 4.35 -10.61 24.75
C GLY A 27 3.81 -11.61 23.75
N LEU A 28 2.92 -11.19 22.86
CA LEU A 28 2.59 -11.99 21.68
C LEU A 28 3.91 -12.25 20.92
N LYS A 29 4.37 -13.50 20.87
CA LYS A 29 5.43 -13.88 19.95
C LYS A 29 4.91 -13.52 18.54
N PRO A 30 5.60 -12.66 17.78
CA PRO A 30 5.16 -12.30 16.43
C PRO A 30 5.37 -13.51 15.52
N LYS A 31 4.42 -14.45 15.54
CA LYS A 31 4.37 -15.59 14.63
C LYS A 31 3.59 -15.16 13.39
N MET A 32 4.30 -14.62 12.41
CA MET A 32 3.73 -14.41 11.08
C MET A 32 3.91 -15.70 10.26
N THR A 33 2.88 -16.55 10.25
CA THR A 33 2.83 -17.72 9.38
C THR A 33 2.75 -17.26 7.91
N LEU A 34 3.31 -18.04 6.98
CA LEU A 34 3.30 -17.74 5.54
C LEU A 34 1.89 -17.44 5.02
N LEU A 35 0.88 -18.23 5.43
CA LEU A 35 -0.52 -17.99 5.05
C LEU A 35 -1.03 -16.65 5.59
N ASN A 36 -0.76 -16.32 6.86
CA ASN A 36 -1.16 -15.04 7.45
C ASN A 36 -0.51 -13.86 6.72
N GLY A 37 0.77 -13.98 6.36
CA GLY A 37 1.47 -12.97 5.57
C GLY A 37 0.84 -12.75 4.20
N ILE A 38 0.56 -13.83 3.46
CA ILE A 38 -0.11 -13.74 2.15
C ILE A 38 -1.48 -13.08 2.28
N THR A 39 -2.29 -13.49 3.26
CA THR A 39 -3.63 -12.91 3.47
C THR A 39 -3.56 -11.40 3.78
N VAL A 40 -2.60 -10.97 4.60
CA VAL A 40 -2.40 -9.54 4.90
C VAL A 40 -2.00 -8.77 3.64
N ILE A 41 -1.07 -9.30 2.84
CA ILE A 41 -0.63 -8.66 1.60
C ILE A 41 -1.81 -8.55 0.62
N VAL A 42 -2.55 -9.64 0.38
CA VAL A 42 -3.71 -9.64 -0.51
C VAL A 42 -4.79 -8.66 -0.03
N GLY A 43 -5.08 -8.63 1.27
CA GLY A 43 -6.03 -7.69 1.86
C GLY A 43 -5.59 -6.23 1.77
N SER A 44 -4.28 -5.96 1.77
CA SER A 44 -3.75 -4.60 1.60
C SER A 44 -3.74 -4.12 0.14
N ILE A 45 -3.61 -5.04 -0.83
CA ILE A 45 -3.56 -4.71 -2.27
C ILE A 45 -4.97 -4.54 -2.84
N ILE A 46 -5.92 -5.38 -2.46
CA ILE A 46 -7.30 -5.32 -2.96
C ILE A 46 -8.03 -4.16 -2.27
N GLY A 47 -8.16 -3.03 -2.97
CA GLY A 47 -8.88 -1.84 -2.51
C GLY A 47 -10.09 -1.46 -3.37
N SER A 48 -10.70 -0.33 -3.03
CA SER A 48 -11.89 0.23 -3.72
C SER A 48 -11.63 0.68 -5.17
N GLY A 49 -10.36 0.77 -5.60
CA GLY A 49 -9.99 1.16 -6.95
C GLY A 49 -10.55 0.23 -8.05
N ILE A 50 -10.82 -1.05 -7.72
CA ILE A 50 -11.39 -2.01 -8.68
C ILE A 50 -12.77 -1.59 -9.22
N PHE A 51 -13.50 -0.74 -8.50
CA PHE A 51 -14.81 -0.28 -8.94
C PHE A 51 -14.70 0.84 -10.00
N ILE A 52 -13.62 1.63 -9.98
CA ILE A 52 -13.45 2.82 -10.83
C ILE A 52 -12.57 2.51 -12.04
N SER A 53 -11.46 1.80 -11.81
CA SER A 53 -10.41 1.58 -12.80
C SER A 53 -10.88 0.88 -14.09
N PRO A 54 -11.79 -0.13 -14.07
CA PRO A 54 -12.23 -0.80 -15.28
C PRO A 54 -12.92 0.14 -16.28
N THR A 55 -13.76 1.07 -15.80
CA THR A 55 -14.42 2.05 -16.65
C THR A 55 -13.40 2.99 -17.31
N GLY A 56 -12.41 3.45 -16.55
CA GLY A 56 -11.34 4.29 -17.07
C GLY A 56 -10.47 3.56 -18.10
N VAL A 57 -10.07 2.31 -17.84
CA VAL A 57 -9.26 1.52 -18.78
C VAL A 57 -10.04 1.27 -20.07
N LEU A 58 -11.31 0.84 -19.97
CA LEU A 58 -12.13 0.52 -21.14
C LEU A 58 -12.40 1.75 -22.02
N GLN A 59 -12.63 2.91 -21.42
CA GLN A 59 -12.82 4.17 -22.15
C GLN A 59 -11.57 4.57 -22.94
N ASN A 60 -10.37 4.33 -22.39
CA ASN A 60 -9.11 4.68 -23.05
C ASN A 60 -8.65 3.63 -24.08
N THR A 61 -8.95 2.34 -23.87
CA THR A 61 -8.55 1.28 -24.82
C THR A 61 -9.56 1.04 -25.92
N GLY A 62 -10.83 1.42 -25.75
CA GLY A 62 -11.92 1.28 -26.74
C GLY A 62 -12.38 -0.15 -27.02
N SER A 63 -11.61 -1.17 -26.62
CA SER A 63 -11.94 -2.59 -26.77
C SER A 63 -11.66 -3.37 -25.49
N VAL A 64 -12.51 -4.37 -25.21
CA VAL A 64 -12.42 -5.24 -24.04
C VAL A 64 -11.15 -6.11 -24.08
N GLY A 65 -10.77 -6.60 -25.26
CA GLY A 65 -9.54 -7.40 -25.42
C GLY A 65 -8.29 -6.61 -25.04
N MET A 66 -8.19 -5.36 -25.50
CA MET A 66 -7.08 -4.47 -25.15
C MET A 66 -7.11 -4.08 -23.67
N ALA A 67 -8.29 -3.90 -23.07
CA ALA A 67 -8.42 -3.64 -21.63
C ALA A 67 -7.83 -4.78 -20.78
N LEU A 68 -8.09 -6.04 -21.15
CA LEU A 68 -7.54 -7.20 -20.45
C LEU A 68 -6.02 -7.29 -20.57
N VAL A 69 -5.47 -6.97 -21.75
CA VAL A 69 -4.01 -6.92 -21.96
C VAL A 69 -3.39 -5.87 -21.03
N VAL A 70 -3.95 -4.67 -20.94
CA VAL A 70 -3.47 -3.61 -20.04
C VAL A 70 -3.49 -4.08 -18.58
N TRP A 71 -4.56 -4.76 -18.15
CA TRP A 71 -4.64 -5.33 -16.80
C TRP A 71 -3.52 -6.33 -16.53
N ILE A 72 -3.28 -7.28 -17.43
CA ILE A 72 -2.21 -8.28 -17.29
C ILE A 72 -0.83 -7.61 -17.26
N THR A 73 -0.56 -6.68 -18.18
CA THR A 73 0.70 -5.95 -18.22
C THR A 73 0.95 -5.14 -16.95
N SER A 74 -0.08 -4.48 -16.41
CA SER A 74 0.03 -3.74 -15.15
C SER A 74 0.31 -4.64 -13.95
N GLY A 75 -0.25 -5.85 -13.93
CA GLY A 75 0.04 -6.89 -12.93
C GLY A 75 1.49 -7.37 -12.98
N ILE A 76 2.01 -7.66 -14.17
CA ILE A 76 3.42 -8.05 -14.35
C ILE A 76 4.36 -6.93 -13.91
N PHE A 77 4.07 -5.69 -14.31
CA PHE A 77 4.86 -4.52 -13.91
C PHE A 77 4.89 -4.35 -12.38
N SER A 78 3.73 -4.51 -11.73
CA SER A 78 3.62 -4.44 -10.26
C SER A 78 4.39 -5.57 -9.57
N MET A 79 4.40 -6.79 -10.15
CA MET A 79 5.16 -7.92 -9.63
C MET A 79 6.68 -7.65 -9.65
N VAL A 80 7.20 -7.08 -10.73
CA VAL A 80 8.62 -6.70 -10.82
C VAL A 80 8.96 -5.66 -9.75
N GLY A 81 8.11 -4.64 -9.59
CA GLY A 81 8.29 -3.63 -8.54
C GLY A 81 8.29 -4.24 -7.14
N ALA A 82 7.35 -5.13 -6.84
CA ALA A 82 7.28 -5.83 -5.56
C ALA A 82 8.54 -6.66 -5.28
N TYR A 83 9.11 -7.32 -6.31
CA TYR A 83 10.36 -8.06 -6.17
C TYR A 83 11.54 -7.15 -5.82
N CYS A 84 11.67 -6.00 -6.50
CA CYS A 84 12.69 -5.00 -6.18
C CYS A 84 12.55 -4.47 -4.74
N TYR A 85 11.32 -4.19 -4.29
CA TYR A 85 11.06 -3.76 -2.92
C TYR A 85 11.31 -4.86 -1.89
N ALA A 86 11.08 -6.13 -2.24
CA ALA A 86 11.39 -7.26 -1.37
C ALA A 86 12.91 -7.38 -1.12
N GLU A 87 13.74 -7.27 -2.17
CA GLU A 87 15.19 -7.26 -2.05
C GLU A 87 15.69 -6.07 -1.20
N LEU A 88 15.11 -4.89 -1.40
CA LEU A 88 15.46 -3.69 -0.63
C LEU A 88 15.06 -3.83 0.85
N GLY A 89 13.90 -4.44 1.13
CA GLY A 89 13.43 -4.73 2.48
C GLY A 89 14.26 -5.78 3.21
N CYS A 90 14.84 -6.74 2.48
CA CYS A 90 15.80 -7.69 3.03
C CYS A 90 17.16 -7.05 3.31
N MET A 91 17.62 -6.11 2.47
CA MET A 91 18.92 -5.43 2.66
C MET A 91 18.90 -4.37 3.77
N ILE A 92 17.82 -3.57 3.87
CA ILE A 92 17.73 -2.45 4.82
C ILE A 92 16.60 -2.72 5.82
N GLN A 93 16.94 -3.37 6.92
CA GLN A 93 16.01 -3.69 8.01
C GLN A 93 15.85 -2.51 8.99
N LYS A 94 15.41 -1.36 8.48
CA LYS A 94 15.10 -0.16 9.27
C LYS A 94 13.61 0.16 9.19
N THR A 95 13.02 0.57 10.31
CA THR A 95 11.62 1.02 10.37
C THR A 95 11.46 2.33 9.59
N GLY A 96 10.43 2.42 8.74
CA GLY A 96 10.13 3.63 7.96
C GLY A 96 9.96 3.42 6.45
N ALA A 97 10.11 2.19 5.95
CA ALA A 97 9.93 1.82 4.54
C ALA A 97 10.67 2.79 3.59
N ASP A 98 9.98 3.39 2.62
CA ASP A 98 10.52 4.32 1.62
C ASP A 98 11.42 5.43 2.22
N TYR A 99 11.00 6.01 3.34
CA TYR A 99 11.76 7.08 4.00
C TYR A 99 13.10 6.56 4.53
N ALA A 100 13.11 5.38 5.14
CA ALA A 100 14.33 4.76 5.65
C ALA A 100 15.29 4.37 4.51
N TYR A 101 14.76 3.87 3.40
CA TYR A 101 15.57 3.52 2.23
C TYR A 101 16.27 4.73 1.62
N ILE A 102 15.55 5.85 1.49
CA ILE A 102 16.11 7.10 0.94
C ILE A 102 17.08 7.75 1.93
N MET A 103 16.80 7.68 3.23
CA MET A 103 17.70 8.21 4.26
C MET A 103 19.06 7.52 4.22
N VAL A 104 19.10 6.19 4.07
CA VAL A 104 20.35 5.41 4.05
C VAL A 104 21.14 5.65 2.77
N THR A 105 20.48 5.86 1.63
CA THR A 105 21.13 5.96 0.30
C THR A 105 21.50 7.39 -0.10
N PHE A 106 20.63 8.36 0.19
CA PHE A 106 20.74 9.73 -0.31
C PHE A 106 20.87 10.80 0.80
N GLY A 107 20.77 10.40 2.06
CA GLY A 107 20.92 11.30 3.22
C GLY A 107 19.63 12.06 3.60
N PRO A 108 19.73 12.99 4.58
CA PRO A 108 18.57 13.54 5.27
C PRO A 108 17.71 14.49 4.43
N PHE A 109 18.31 15.26 3.51
CA PHE A 109 17.58 16.25 2.71
C PHE A 109 16.59 15.61 1.73
N LEU A 110 17.04 14.61 0.96
CA LEU A 110 16.18 13.91 0.01
C LEU A 110 15.13 13.05 0.72
N ALA A 111 15.46 12.50 1.88
CA ALA A 111 14.50 11.79 2.72
C ALA A 111 13.38 12.74 3.22
N PHE A 112 13.72 13.96 3.65
CA PHE A 112 12.72 14.97 4.02
C PHE A 112 11.83 15.35 2.85
N MET A 113 12.39 15.56 1.66
CA MET A 113 11.61 15.91 0.47
C MET A 113 10.62 14.80 0.08
N ARG A 114 11.04 13.53 0.15
CA ARG A 114 10.14 12.38 -0.09
C ARG A 114 8.98 12.38 0.91
N LEU A 115 9.26 12.57 2.20
CA LEU A 115 8.26 12.60 3.25
C LEU A 115 7.29 13.78 3.08
N TRP A 116 7.83 14.95 2.72
CA TRP A 116 7.06 16.16 2.46
C TRP A 116 6.04 15.96 1.33
N VAL A 117 6.49 15.41 0.19
CA VAL A 117 5.61 15.09 -0.94
C VAL A 117 4.58 14.03 -0.57
N GLU A 118 4.98 13.01 0.21
CA GLU A 118 4.06 11.97 0.68
C GLU A 118 2.93 12.58 1.52
N CYS A 119 3.27 13.43 2.49
CA CYS A 119 2.32 14.01 3.43
C CYS A 119 1.40 15.05 2.79
N ILE A 120 1.92 15.91 1.90
CA ILE A 120 1.14 17.02 1.34
C ILE A 120 0.36 16.61 0.10
N ILE A 121 0.90 15.71 -0.72
CA ILE A 121 0.32 15.39 -2.03
C ILE A 121 -0.28 13.98 -2.01
N VAL A 122 0.55 12.96 -1.76
CA VAL A 122 0.14 11.57 -1.99
C VAL A 122 -1.00 11.15 -1.06
N ARG A 123 -0.87 11.39 0.25
CA ARG A 123 -1.87 10.97 1.24
C ARG A 123 -3.21 11.70 1.06
N PRO A 124 -3.27 13.03 0.95
CA PRO A 124 -4.54 13.73 0.76
C PRO A 124 -5.21 13.39 -0.57
N CYS A 125 -4.44 13.27 -1.67
CA CYS A 125 -5.00 12.87 -2.96
C CYS A 125 -5.61 11.47 -2.92
N SER A 126 -4.94 10.51 -2.28
CA SER A 126 -5.45 9.14 -2.14
C SER A 126 -6.77 9.11 -1.36
N GLN A 127 -6.85 9.83 -0.23
CA GLN A 127 -8.08 9.92 0.56
C GLN A 127 -9.20 10.60 -0.23
N THR A 128 -8.88 11.68 -0.96
CA THR A 128 -9.85 12.41 -1.78
C THR A 128 -10.46 11.55 -2.87
N ILE A 129 -9.66 10.74 -3.56
CA ILE A 129 -10.16 9.82 -4.60
C ILE A 129 -11.13 8.81 -4.00
N VAL A 130 -10.81 8.23 -2.83
CA VAL A 130 -11.68 7.27 -2.15
C VAL A 130 -12.98 7.93 -1.69
N ALA A 131 -12.92 9.13 -1.11
CA ALA A 131 -14.09 9.89 -0.66
C ALA A 131 -15.03 10.31 -1.82
N LEU A 132 -14.46 10.77 -2.94
CA LEU A 132 -15.21 11.09 -4.14
C LEU A 132 -15.90 9.85 -4.71
N THR A 133 -15.18 8.73 -4.75
CA THR A 133 -15.73 7.44 -5.18
C THR A 133 -16.91 7.06 -4.30
N PHE A 134 -16.71 7.01 -2.99
CA PHE A 134 -17.76 6.69 -2.04
C PHE A 134 -19.02 7.55 -2.25
N SER A 135 -18.84 8.85 -2.44
CA SER A 135 -19.93 9.81 -2.67
C SER A 135 -20.71 9.50 -3.95
N VAL A 136 -20.01 9.26 -5.07
CA VAL A 136 -20.65 8.92 -6.36
C VAL A 136 -21.41 7.59 -6.27
N TYR A 137 -20.84 6.60 -5.59
CA TYR A 137 -21.49 5.29 -5.43
C TYR A 137 -22.72 5.34 -4.51
N ILE A 138 -22.70 6.15 -3.45
CA ILE A 138 -23.86 6.36 -2.57
C ILE A 138 -24.99 7.13 -3.23
N MET A 139 -24.68 8.07 -4.13
CA MET A 139 -25.70 8.89 -4.79
C MET A 139 -26.39 8.15 -5.94
N LYS A 140 -25.77 7.11 -6.49
CA LYS A 140 -26.27 6.38 -7.65
C LYS A 140 -27.67 5.75 -7.46
N PRO A 141 -28.04 5.20 -6.30
CA PRO A 141 -29.42 4.75 -6.01
C PRO A 141 -30.45 5.89 -5.97
N PHE A 142 -30.07 7.09 -5.54
CA PHE A 142 -30.98 8.24 -5.43
C PHE A 142 -31.23 8.93 -6.78
N PHE A 143 -30.25 8.84 -7.70
CA PHE A 143 -30.34 9.38 -9.05
C PHE A 143 -30.11 8.28 -10.10
N PRO A 144 -31.06 7.35 -10.27
CA PRO A 144 -30.87 6.17 -11.14
C PRO A 144 -30.80 6.51 -12.63
N THR A 145 -31.42 7.61 -13.07
CA THR A 145 -31.52 8.01 -14.49
C THR A 145 -30.82 9.33 -14.81
N CYS A 146 -30.29 10.03 -13.80
CA CYS A 146 -29.66 11.34 -13.95
C CYS A 146 -28.20 11.28 -13.51
N ILE A 147 -27.37 12.11 -14.13
CA ILE A 147 -26.01 12.36 -13.66
C ILE A 147 -26.15 13.15 -12.36
N PRO A 148 -25.64 12.66 -11.21
CA PRO A 148 -25.73 13.39 -9.95
C PRO A 148 -24.98 14.73 -10.09
N PRO A 149 -25.55 15.85 -9.62
CA PRO A 149 -24.92 17.15 -9.77
C PRO A 149 -23.57 17.19 -9.05
N ASP A 150 -22.52 17.61 -9.77
CA ASP A 150 -21.12 17.58 -9.28
C ASP A 150 -20.93 18.27 -7.93
N ASP A 151 -21.66 19.35 -7.69
CA ASP A 151 -21.59 20.10 -6.43
C ASP A 151 -22.05 19.27 -5.23
N SER A 152 -23.10 18.46 -5.40
CA SER A 152 -23.62 17.59 -4.32
C SER A 152 -22.69 16.42 -4.00
N ALA A 153 -22.09 15.82 -5.04
CA ALA A 153 -21.11 14.75 -4.87
C ALA A 153 -19.82 15.26 -4.22
N ARG A 154 -19.39 16.49 -4.56
CA ARG A 154 -18.22 17.15 -3.96
C ARG A 154 -18.46 17.56 -2.51
N LEU A 155 -19.64 18.10 -2.19
CA LEU A 155 -20.01 18.44 -0.81
C LEU A 155 -20.05 17.19 0.07
N LEU A 156 -20.66 16.10 -0.41
CA LEU A 156 -20.68 14.84 0.32
C LEU A 156 -19.26 14.29 0.52
N ALA A 157 -18.41 14.34 -0.52
CA ALA A 157 -17.02 13.90 -0.41
C ALA A 157 -16.21 14.75 0.58
N ALA A 158 -16.45 16.06 0.62
CA ALA A 158 -15.79 16.97 1.57
C ALA A 158 -16.20 16.71 3.02
N VAL A 159 -17.42 16.21 3.27
CA VAL A 159 -17.87 15.80 4.62
C VAL A 159 -17.24 14.47 5.05
N CYS A 160 -16.85 13.61 4.10
CA CYS A 160 -16.27 12.30 4.38
C CYS A 160 -14.76 12.29 4.65
N ILE A 161 -14.06 13.41 4.41
CA ILE A 161 -12.61 13.59 4.66
C ILE A 161 -12.41 14.31 5.98
#